data_AF-A0A1S3QD35-F1
#
_entry.id   AF-A0A1S3QD35-F1
#
_cell.length_a   1.000
_cell.length_b   1.000
_cell.length_c   1.000
_cell.angle_alpha   90.00
_cell.angle_beta   90.00
_cell.angle_gamma   90.00
#
_symmetry.space_group_name_H-M   'P 1'
#
loop_
_entity.id
_entity.type
_entity.pdbx_description
1 polymer ?
#
loop_
_entity_poly.entity_id
_entity_poly.type
_entity_poly.pdbx_seq_one_letter_code
_entity_poly.pdbx_strand_id
1 'polypeptide(L)'
;MVWLGYHLISIPMTWTDTQSYCREKSTDLATVDDMEDLNKLITSVNSSYYVWIGLKKGDSMKWHWSLADRHFYRQGETEFRNWDTGTPQNGNCALMSTAGLWNNTSCDDQHHFICYDGKQDTNLTYVLIQENKTWIDAQSYCRQHHTDLASVRNQTENTETNQKISLRGLPVWIGLFLDSWRWSDQSDSSFRNW
;
A
#
# COMPACT_ATOMS: atom_id res chain seq x y z
N MET A 1 -14.36 -15.86 26.40
CA MET A 1 -13.24 -14.89 26.42
C MET A 1 -12.49 -15.11 25.13
N VAL A 2 -12.74 -14.29 24.11
CA VAL A 2 -12.13 -14.46 22.78
C VAL A 2 -10.79 -13.74 22.84
N TRP A 3 -9.70 -14.48 22.72
CA TRP A 3 -8.38 -13.89 22.54
C TRP A 3 -8.28 -13.45 21.08
N LEU A 4 -8.19 -12.14 20.83
CA LEU A 4 -7.85 -11.58 19.52
C LEU A 4 -6.32 -11.52 19.44
N GLY A 5 -5.71 -12.43 18.71
CA GLY A 5 -4.25 -12.46 18.55
C GLY A 5 -3.80 -13.48 17.52
N TYR A 6 -2.58 -13.30 17.02
CA TYR A 6 -1.96 -14.26 16.12
C TYR A 6 -1.47 -15.50 16.89
N HIS A 7 -1.68 -16.68 16.30
CA HIS A 7 -1.26 -17.95 16.87
C HIS A 7 -0.31 -18.65 15.89
N LEU A 8 0.94 -18.88 16.30
CA LEU A 8 1.91 -19.61 15.49
C LEU A 8 1.55 -21.10 15.45
N ILE A 9 1.44 -21.65 14.24
CA ILE A 9 1.34 -23.09 14.01
C ILE A 9 2.68 -23.59 13.48
N SER A 10 3.36 -24.41 14.26
CA SER A 10 4.70 -24.95 13.92
C SER A 10 4.67 -26.27 13.15
N ILE A 11 3.49 -26.73 12.71
CA ILE A 11 3.34 -27.97 11.96
C ILE A 11 3.65 -27.69 10.47
N PRO A 12 4.60 -28.39 9.85
CA PRO A 12 4.93 -28.17 8.45
C PRO A 12 3.79 -28.64 7.55
N MET A 13 3.22 -27.70 6.78
CA MET A 13 2.07 -27.92 5.90
C MET A 13 2.20 -27.08 4.63
N THR A 14 1.48 -27.47 3.57
CA THR A 14 1.32 -26.60 2.40
C THR A 14 0.49 -25.37 2.77
N TRP A 15 0.55 -24.31 1.95
CA TRP A 15 -0.26 -23.11 2.19
C TRP A 15 -1.76 -23.43 2.28
N THR A 16 -2.27 -24.26 1.35
CA THR A 16 -3.68 -24.67 1.28
C THR A 16 -4.11 -25.49 2.50
N ASP A 17 -3.26 -26.41 2.95
CA ASP A 17 -3.54 -27.21 4.14
C ASP A 17 -3.52 -26.34 5.41
N THR A 18 -2.55 -25.42 5.50
CA THR A 18 -2.45 -24.47 6.62
C THR A 18 -3.69 -23.59 6.68
N GLN A 19 -4.14 -23.07 5.54
CA GLN A 19 -5.37 -22.27 5.46
C GLN A 19 -6.59 -23.06 5.95
N SER A 20 -6.72 -24.30 5.48
CA SER A 20 -7.84 -25.17 5.84
C SER A 20 -7.84 -25.48 7.34
N TYR A 21 -6.65 -25.77 7.90
CA TYR A 21 -6.44 -25.97 9.33
C TYR A 21 -6.80 -24.72 10.16
N CYS A 22 -6.32 -23.53 9.75
CA CYS A 22 -6.64 -22.27 10.44
C CYS A 22 -8.14 -21.98 10.43
N ARG A 23 -8.84 -22.25 9.34
CA ARG A 23 -10.30 -22.07 9.24
C ARG A 23 -11.10 -23.08 10.05
N GLU A 24 -10.56 -24.28 10.26
CA GLU A 24 -11.19 -25.30 11.12
C GLU A 24 -11.04 -24.95 12.60
N LYS A 25 -9.88 -24.42 13.01
CA LYS A 25 -9.56 -24.17 14.42
C LYS A 25 -9.75 -22.72 14.87
N SER A 26 -9.84 -21.78 13.94
CA SER A 26 -9.82 -20.32 14.17
C SER A 26 -10.48 -19.61 12.97
N THR A 27 -10.07 -18.37 12.65
CA THR A 27 -10.66 -17.57 11.57
C THR A 27 -10.07 -17.90 10.18
N ASP A 28 -8.79 -17.58 9.96
CA ASP A 28 -8.06 -17.83 8.70
C ASP A 28 -6.54 -17.71 8.99
N LEU A 29 -5.70 -17.84 7.97
CA LEU A 29 -4.32 -17.36 8.01
C LEU A 29 -4.27 -15.86 8.31
N ALA A 30 -3.16 -15.42 8.89
CA ALA A 30 -2.99 -14.04 9.34
C ALA A 30 -3.08 -13.02 8.18
N THR A 31 -3.95 -12.04 8.35
CA THR A 31 -4.01 -10.79 7.57
C THR A 31 -3.26 -9.70 8.30
N VAL A 32 -2.60 -8.81 7.55
CA VAL A 32 -1.91 -7.64 8.09
C VAL A 32 -2.57 -6.40 7.49
N ASP A 33 -3.12 -5.53 8.35
CA ASP A 33 -3.82 -4.31 7.91
C ASP A 33 -2.89 -3.09 7.93
N ASP A 34 -1.86 -3.08 8.78
CA ASP A 34 -0.91 -1.97 8.93
C ASP A 34 0.41 -2.43 9.58
N MET A 35 1.29 -1.45 9.87
CA MET A 35 2.56 -1.71 10.55
C MET A 35 2.39 -2.16 12.01
N GLU A 36 1.33 -1.77 12.71
CA GLU A 36 1.06 -2.22 14.08
C GLU A 36 0.75 -3.72 14.09
N ASP A 37 -0.12 -4.14 13.17
CA ASP A 37 -0.46 -5.55 12.97
C ASP A 37 0.74 -6.37 12.50
N LEU A 38 1.58 -5.83 11.61
CA LEU A 38 2.84 -6.50 11.23
C LEU A 38 3.75 -6.71 12.45
N ASN A 39 3.89 -5.70 13.31
CA ASN A 39 4.72 -5.80 14.51
C ASN A 39 4.17 -6.82 15.52
N LYS A 40 2.84 -6.87 15.69
CA LYS A 40 2.18 -7.92 16.49
C LYS A 40 2.44 -9.31 15.92
N LEU A 41 2.34 -9.47 14.59
CA LEU A 41 2.64 -10.72 13.89
C LEU A 41 4.08 -11.16 14.15
N ILE A 42 5.07 -10.28 13.92
CA ILE A 42 6.50 -10.56 14.13
C ILE A 42 6.76 -10.99 15.58
N THR A 43 6.19 -10.28 16.54
CA THR A 43 6.33 -10.59 17.97
C THR A 43 5.73 -11.95 18.32
N SER A 44 4.61 -12.34 17.70
CA SER A 44 3.94 -13.61 17.94
C SER A 44 4.69 -14.84 17.37
N VAL A 45 5.41 -14.64 16.27
CA VAL A 45 6.17 -15.72 15.62
C VAL A 45 7.43 -16.05 16.42
N ASN A 46 8.13 -15.03 16.95
CA ASN A 46 9.34 -15.15 17.78
C ASN A 46 10.26 -16.31 17.35
N SER A 47 10.53 -16.41 16.05
CA SER A 47 11.18 -17.56 15.42
C SER A 47 11.91 -17.13 14.15
N SER A 48 12.94 -17.89 13.78
CA SER A 48 13.78 -17.66 12.59
C SER A 48 13.25 -18.38 11.34
N TYR A 49 12.11 -19.08 11.43
CA TYR A 49 11.51 -19.78 10.30
C TYR A 49 10.55 -18.89 9.49
N TYR A 50 10.49 -19.14 8.19
CA TYR A 50 9.43 -18.61 7.34
C TYR A 50 8.08 -19.23 7.74
N VAL A 51 7.05 -18.39 7.85
CA VAL A 51 5.69 -18.79 8.19
C VAL A 51 4.73 -18.39 7.08
N TRP A 52 3.68 -19.19 6.87
CA TRP A 52 2.61 -18.81 5.96
C TRP A 52 1.75 -17.71 6.56
N ILE A 53 1.44 -16.70 5.74
CA ILE A 53 0.42 -15.68 6.01
C ILE A 53 -0.70 -15.76 4.98
N GLY A 54 -1.77 -15.00 5.16
CA GLY A 54 -2.96 -15.04 4.32
C GLY A 54 -2.79 -14.46 2.91
N LEU A 55 -1.68 -13.76 2.64
CA LEU A 55 -1.44 -13.14 1.35
C LEU A 55 -1.23 -14.21 0.26
N LYS A 56 -2.05 -14.18 -0.78
CA LYS A 56 -1.99 -15.13 -1.90
C LYS A 56 -2.25 -14.46 -3.24
N LYS A 57 -1.79 -15.10 -4.33
CA LYS A 57 -2.09 -14.62 -5.68
C LYS A 57 -3.59 -14.76 -5.98
N GLY A 58 -4.16 -13.67 -6.49
CA GLY A 58 -5.54 -13.55 -6.94
C GLY A 58 -5.69 -13.77 -8.44
N ASP A 59 -6.93 -13.68 -8.89
CA ASP A 59 -7.32 -14.00 -10.27
C ASP A 59 -7.33 -12.76 -11.18
N SER A 60 -7.25 -11.57 -10.59
CA SER A 60 -7.26 -10.28 -11.30
C SER A 60 -6.33 -9.27 -10.63
N MET A 61 -5.88 -8.30 -11.43
CA MET A 61 -5.13 -7.15 -10.93
C MET A 61 -6.08 -6.08 -10.39
N LYS A 62 -5.72 -5.42 -9.29
CA LYS A 62 -6.48 -4.34 -8.66
C LYS A 62 -5.57 -3.19 -8.24
N TRP A 63 -6.07 -1.97 -8.41
CA TRP A 63 -5.37 -0.76 -7.97
C TRP A 63 -5.58 -0.56 -6.48
N HIS A 64 -4.48 -0.35 -5.77
CA HIS A 64 -4.41 -0.17 -4.33
C HIS A 64 -3.63 1.09 -4.00
N TRP A 65 -4.01 1.75 -2.91
CA TRP A 65 -3.20 2.79 -2.29
C TRP A 65 -2.20 2.16 -1.31
N SER A 66 -0.98 2.68 -1.30
CA SER A 66 0.15 2.19 -0.50
C SER A 66 -0.07 2.33 1.00
N LEU A 67 -0.75 3.41 1.41
CA LEU A 67 -1.20 3.61 2.78
C LEU A 67 -2.39 2.66 3.05
N ALA A 68 -2.20 1.70 3.95
CA ALA A 68 -3.19 0.66 4.20
C ALA A 68 -4.16 0.95 5.35
N ASP A 69 -3.96 2.07 6.07
CA ASP A 69 -4.82 2.43 7.20
C ASP A 69 -6.27 2.66 6.73
N ARG A 70 -7.15 1.72 7.08
CA ARG A 70 -8.57 1.78 6.72
C ARG A 70 -9.32 2.96 7.35
N HIS A 71 -8.83 3.50 8.47
CA HIS A 71 -9.46 4.66 9.12
C HIS A 71 -9.10 5.97 8.40
N PHE A 72 -8.07 5.95 7.55
CA PHE A 72 -7.72 7.06 6.70
C PHE A 72 -8.74 7.27 5.56
N TYR A 73 -9.38 6.21 5.05
CA TYR A 73 -10.31 6.29 3.94
C TYR A 73 -11.77 6.26 4.39
N ARG A 74 -12.58 7.16 3.82
CA ARG A 74 -14.04 7.05 3.84
C ARG A 74 -14.52 6.18 2.68
N GLN A 75 -15.79 5.77 2.75
CA GLN A 75 -16.40 4.96 1.70
C GLN A 75 -16.26 5.62 0.32
N GLY A 76 -15.67 4.89 -0.62
CA GLY A 76 -15.47 5.33 -2.01
C GLY A 76 -14.20 6.16 -2.27
N GLU A 77 -13.49 6.62 -1.23
CA GLU A 77 -12.26 7.42 -1.41
C GLU A 77 -11.10 6.61 -2.02
N THR A 78 -11.11 5.29 -1.86
CA THR A 78 -10.15 4.38 -2.51
C THR A 78 -10.37 4.26 -4.01
N GLU A 79 -11.53 4.68 -4.53
CA GLU A 79 -11.93 4.51 -5.93
C GLU A 79 -11.70 5.76 -6.78
N PHE A 80 -11.38 6.90 -6.17
CA PHE A 80 -11.11 8.14 -6.92
C PHE A 80 -9.89 7.96 -7.85
N ARG A 81 -10.06 8.28 -9.13
CA ARG A 81 -9.00 8.22 -10.13
C ARG A 81 -9.02 9.50 -10.97
N ASN A 82 -7.86 10.12 -11.16
CA ASN A 82 -7.68 11.25 -12.06
C ASN A 82 -6.72 10.89 -13.22
N TRP A 83 -6.96 9.73 -13.83
CA TRP A 83 -6.21 9.22 -14.97
C TRP A 83 -6.21 10.21 -16.14
N ASP A 84 -5.07 10.34 -16.81
CA ASP A 84 -4.97 11.02 -18.10
C ASP A 84 -5.69 10.22 -19.19
N THR A 85 -6.04 10.89 -20.28
CA THR A 85 -6.73 10.29 -21.42
C THR A 85 -5.94 9.11 -21.97
N GLY A 86 -6.58 7.93 -22.03
CA GLY A 86 -5.94 6.72 -22.53
C GLY A 86 -5.04 6.01 -21.52
N THR A 87 -5.12 6.35 -20.23
CA THR A 87 -4.45 5.65 -19.12
C THR A 87 -5.50 5.03 -18.18
N PRO A 88 -5.16 3.97 -17.43
CA PRO A 88 -3.87 3.29 -17.37
C PRO A 88 -3.54 2.43 -18.61
N GLN A 89 -2.25 2.31 -18.93
CA GLN A 89 -1.68 1.46 -20.00
C GLN A 89 -0.75 0.38 -19.42
N ASN A 90 0.50 0.30 -19.90
CA ASN A 90 1.51 -0.64 -19.41
C ASN A 90 2.23 -0.07 -18.18
N GLY A 91 2.24 -0.84 -17.09
CA GLY A 91 2.90 -0.43 -15.86
C GLY A 91 2.01 -0.63 -14.64
N ASN A 92 2.64 -0.84 -13.49
CA ASN A 92 1.92 -1.18 -12.26
C ASN A 92 2.02 -0.09 -11.20
N CYS A 93 2.70 1.03 -11.48
CA CYS A 93 2.88 2.11 -10.51
C CYS A 93 2.47 3.44 -11.13
N ALA A 94 1.72 4.25 -10.37
CA ALA A 94 1.15 5.48 -10.88
C ALA A 94 1.98 6.72 -10.50
N LEU A 95 2.03 7.66 -11.43
CA LEU A 95 2.67 8.97 -11.29
C LEU A 95 1.69 10.10 -11.61
N MET A 96 1.84 11.22 -10.93
CA MET A 96 1.10 12.45 -11.19
C MET A 96 1.96 13.42 -12.00
N SER A 97 1.42 13.90 -13.12
CA SER A 97 2.02 14.98 -13.92
C SER A 97 1.81 16.35 -13.27
N THR A 98 2.53 17.37 -13.76
CA THR A 98 2.32 18.78 -13.35
C THR A 98 0.97 19.37 -13.75
N ALA A 99 0.19 18.66 -14.59
CA ALA A 99 -1.19 19.01 -14.89
C ALA A 99 -2.18 18.41 -13.86
N GLY A 100 -1.68 17.62 -12.91
CA GLY A 100 -2.49 16.90 -11.92
C GLY A 100 -3.14 15.62 -12.45
N LEU A 101 -2.93 15.26 -13.73
CA LEU A 101 -3.41 14.02 -14.35
C LEU A 101 -2.43 12.87 -14.09
N TRP A 102 -2.95 11.66 -13.96
CA TRP A 102 -2.17 10.47 -13.58
C TRP A 102 -1.84 9.60 -14.79
N ASN A 103 -0.67 8.98 -14.75
CA ASN A 103 -0.26 7.96 -15.71
C ASN A 103 0.33 6.76 -14.94
N ASN A 104 0.61 5.66 -15.61
CA ASN A 104 1.29 4.50 -15.03
C ASN A 104 2.49 4.07 -15.87
N THR A 105 3.52 3.58 -15.19
CA THR A 105 4.74 3.06 -15.83
C THR A 105 5.33 1.90 -15.01
N SER A 106 6.49 1.39 -15.42
CA SER A 106 7.22 0.37 -14.68
C SER A 106 7.55 0.87 -13.27
N CYS A 107 7.32 0.03 -12.26
CA CYS A 107 7.66 0.37 -10.87
C CYS A 107 9.18 0.52 -10.65
N ASP A 108 9.99 -0.01 -11.57
CA ASP A 108 11.45 0.06 -11.55
C ASP A 108 11.99 1.37 -12.16
N ASP A 109 11.12 2.18 -12.80
CA ASP A 109 11.51 3.50 -13.29
C ASP A 109 11.82 4.43 -12.12
N GLN A 110 12.77 5.35 -12.32
CA GLN A 110 13.17 6.28 -11.27
C GLN A 110 12.50 7.63 -11.45
N HIS A 111 11.78 8.08 -10.42
CA HIS A 111 11.14 9.38 -10.40
C HIS A 111 11.29 10.05 -9.02
N HIS A 112 11.10 11.36 -9.02
CA HIS A 112 10.73 12.11 -7.82
C HIS A 112 9.38 11.66 -7.30
N PHE A 113 9.05 11.97 -6.05
CA PHE A 113 7.87 11.39 -5.42
C PHE A 113 7.28 12.32 -4.36
N ILE A 114 5.98 12.15 -4.09
CA ILE A 114 5.29 12.89 -3.02
C ILE A 114 4.96 11.94 -1.88
N CYS A 115 5.42 12.28 -0.69
CA CYS A 115 4.99 11.64 0.55
C CYS A 115 3.77 12.37 1.13
N TYR A 116 2.88 11.60 1.75
CA TYR A 116 1.90 12.11 2.70
C TYR A 116 2.51 12.12 4.10
N ASP A 117 2.36 13.24 4.80
CA ASP A 117 2.76 13.37 6.21
C ASP A 117 1.50 13.58 7.05
N GLY A 118 1.06 12.50 7.72
CA GLY A 118 -0.10 12.50 8.61
C GLY A 118 0.19 13.02 10.01
N LYS A 119 1.44 13.44 10.31
CA LYS A 119 1.79 14.00 11.62
C LYS A 119 1.16 15.39 11.75
N GLN A 120 0.20 15.50 12.67
CA GLN A 120 -0.60 16.72 12.90
C GLN A 120 0.23 17.95 13.31
N ASP A 121 1.51 17.78 13.65
CA ASP A 121 2.40 18.86 14.08
C ASP A 121 2.99 19.69 12.92
N THR A 122 2.74 19.31 11.66
CA THR A 122 3.21 20.08 10.49
C THR A 122 2.04 20.60 9.66
N ASN A 123 2.13 21.84 9.17
CA ASN A 123 1.19 22.38 8.17
C ASN A 123 1.39 21.77 6.76
N LEU A 124 2.12 20.66 6.64
CA LEU A 124 2.58 20.08 5.38
C LEU A 124 2.00 18.67 5.19
N THR A 125 0.79 18.59 4.65
CA THR A 125 0.11 17.32 4.33
C THR A 125 0.81 16.53 3.22
N TYR A 126 1.40 17.23 2.24
CA TYR A 126 2.04 16.66 1.06
C TYR A 126 3.44 17.25 0.88
N VAL A 127 4.45 16.38 0.78
CA VAL A 127 5.86 16.76 0.73
C VAL A 127 6.50 16.20 -0.53
N LEU A 128 6.98 17.08 -1.40
CA LEU A 128 7.74 16.68 -2.59
C LEU A 128 9.17 16.32 -2.20
N ILE A 129 9.60 15.12 -2.57
CA ILE A 129 10.97 14.64 -2.41
C ILE A 129 11.65 14.65 -3.78
N GLN A 130 12.71 15.46 -3.90
CA GLN A 130 13.47 15.64 -5.14
C GLN A 130 14.64 14.64 -5.25
N GLU A 131 14.40 13.39 -4.87
CA GLU A 131 15.32 12.26 -5.10
C GLU A 131 14.76 11.35 -6.19
N ASN A 132 15.61 10.70 -6.98
CA ASN A 132 15.18 9.73 -7.97
C ASN A 132 15.19 8.34 -7.37
N LYS A 133 14.01 7.71 -7.27
CA LYS A 133 13.84 6.38 -6.67
C LYS A 133 12.85 5.54 -7.48
N THR A 134 13.01 4.22 -7.40
CA THR A 134 11.96 3.28 -7.83
C THR A 134 10.72 3.49 -6.97
N TRP A 135 9.55 3.02 -7.41
CA TRP A 135 8.32 3.19 -6.62
C TRP A 135 8.43 2.54 -5.23
N ILE A 136 9.04 1.35 -5.15
CA ILE A 136 9.24 0.63 -3.88
C ILE A 136 10.20 1.42 -2.98
N ASP A 137 11.33 1.89 -3.50
CA ASP A 137 12.29 2.67 -2.70
C ASP A 137 11.69 4.00 -2.23
N ALA A 138 10.84 4.62 -3.05
CA ALA A 138 10.10 5.84 -2.69
C ALA A 138 9.09 5.59 -1.57
N GLN A 139 8.34 4.48 -1.63
CA GLN A 139 7.45 4.03 -0.56
C GLN A 139 8.21 3.82 0.75
N SER A 140 9.31 3.08 0.71
CA SER A 140 10.15 2.83 1.88
C SER A 140 10.70 4.13 2.48
N TYR A 141 11.14 5.07 1.64
CA TYR A 141 11.55 6.39 2.10
C TYR A 141 10.40 7.12 2.81
N CYS A 142 9.21 7.18 2.21
CA CYS A 142 8.09 7.90 2.82
C CYS A 142 7.63 7.26 4.13
N ARG A 143 7.68 5.94 4.26
CA ARG A 143 7.36 5.24 5.53
C ARG A 143 8.43 5.45 6.60
N GLN A 144 9.69 5.64 6.21
CA GLN A 144 10.78 5.92 7.14
C GLN A 144 10.77 7.37 7.65
N HIS A 145 10.45 8.33 6.78
CA HIS A 145 10.59 9.76 7.07
C HIS A 145 9.25 10.49 7.34
N HIS A 146 8.15 9.98 6.76
CA HIS A 146 6.81 10.55 6.80
C HIS A 146 5.78 9.48 7.22
N THR A 147 4.63 9.38 6.54
CA THR A 147 3.64 8.32 6.75
C THR A 147 3.70 7.27 5.63
N ASP A 148 3.51 7.67 4.37
CA ASP A 148 3.61 6.80 3.18
C ASP A 148 3.67 7.68 1.90
N LEU A 149 3.81 7.09 0.72
CA LEU A 149 3.53 7.77 -0.54
C LEU A 149 2.09 8.34 -0.54
N ALA A 150 1.91 9.47 -1.22
CA ALA A 150 0.65 10.20 -1.16
C ALA A 150 -0.51 9.41 -1.78
N SER A 151 -1.56 9.23 -0.98
CA SER A 151 -2.88 8.87 -1.47
C SER A 151 -3.64 10.11 -1.91
N VAL A 152 -4.39 10.01 -3.00
CA VAL A 152 -5.20 11.10 -3.53
C VAL A 152 -6.66 10.66 -3.56
N ARG A 153 -7.45 11.10 -2.59
CA ARG A 153 -8.80 10.56 -2.32
C ARG A 153 -9.93 11.30 -3.06
N ASN A 154 -9.65 12.49 -3.57
CA ASN A 154 -10.62 13.35 -4.24
C ASN A 154 -9.93 14.46 -5.05
N GLN A 155 -10.72 15.26 -5.76
CA GLN A 155 -10.23 16.35 -6.61
C GLN A 155 -9.52 17.47 -5.83
N THR A 156 -9.94 17.74 -4.59
CA THR A 156 -9.31 18.75 -3.73
C THR A 156 -7.88 18.35 -3.40
N GLU A 157 -7.70 17.12 -2.91
CA GLU A 157 -6.38 16.54 -2.63
C GLU A 157 -5.51 16.43 -3.87
N ASN A 158 -6.11 16.12 -5.02
CA ASN A 158 -5.39 16.11 -6.29
C ASN A 158 -4.81 17.48 -6.62
N THR A 159 -5.59 18.53 -6.39
CA THR A 159 -5.18 19.92 -6.63
C THR A 159 -4.10 20.34 -5.64
N GLU A 160 -4.26 20.01 -4.36
CA GLU A 160 -3.27 20.30 -3.31
C GLU A 160 -1.94 19.58 -3.57
N THR A 161 -2.00 18.29 -3.93
CA THR A 161 -0.82 17.48 -4.29
C THR A 161 -0.10 18.08 -5.49
N ASN A 162 -0.84 18.41 -6.55
CA ASN A 162 -0.29 19.03 -7.76
C ASN A 162 0.39 20.38 -7.47
N GLN A 163 -0.20 21.21 -6.60
CA GLN A 163 0.39 22.50 -6.21
C GLN A 163 1.75 22.37 -5.50
N LYS A 164 2.08 21.20 -4.91
CA LYS A 164 3.39 20.93 -4.33
C LYS A 164 4.45 20.55 -5.36
N ILE A 165 4.05 20.14 -6.56
CA ILE A 165 4.97 19.76 -7.64
C ILE A 165 5.57 21.04 -8.24
N SER A 166 6.67 21.49 -7.64
CA SER A 166 7.45 22.65 -8.10
C SER A 166 8.41 22.33 -9.26
N LEU A 167 8.43 21.07 -9.72
CA LEU A 167 9.29 20.59 -10.80
C LEU A 167 8.62 20.77 -12.15
N ARG A 168 9.18 21.61 -13.02
CA ARG A 168 8.60 21.84 -14.36
C ARG A 168 8.71 20.59 -15.22
N GLY A 169 7.55 20.03 -15.60
CA GLY A 169 7.43 18.95 -16.59
C GLY A 169 7.88 17.57 -16.11
N LEU A 170 8.27 17.41 -14.84
CA LEU A 170 8.65 16.11 -14.29
C LEU A 170 7.49 15.53 -13.49
N PRO A 171 6.93 14.38 -13.90
CA PRO A 171 5.94 13.70 -13.09
C PRO A 171 6.58 13.07 -11.86
N VAL A 172 5.76 12.80 -10.85
CA VAL A 172 6.20 12.29 -9.55
C VAL A 172 5.40 11.07 -9.15
N TRP A 173 6.02 10.11 -8.46
CA TRP A 173 5.29 8.98 -7.90
C TRP A 173 4.24 9.42 -6.89
N ILE A 174 3.10 8.75 -6.95
CA ILE A 174 2.05 8.74 -5.92
C ILE A 174 1.86 7.31 -5.41
N GLY A 175 1.13 7.13 -4.31
CA GLY A 175 0.99 5.85 -3.63
C GLY A 175 0.10 4.82 -4.33
N LEU A 176 -0.32 5.04 -5.57
CA LEU A 176 -1.21 4.13 -6.29
C LEU A 176 -0.39 3.06 -7.04
N PHE A 177 -0.67 1.79 -6.78
CA PHE A 177 -0.01 0.66 -7.43
C PHE A 177 -1.01 -0.44 -7.79
N LEU A 178 -0.67 -1.27 -8.77
CA LEU A 178 -1.47 -2.35 -9.32
C LEU A 178 -0.81 -3.67 -8.95
N ASP A 179 -1.51 -4.53 -8.22
CA ASP A 179 -1.05 -5.89 -7.95
C ASP A 179 -2.17 -6.92 -8.09
N SER A 180 -1.81 -8.20 -8.04
CA SER A 180 -2.78 -9.31 -8.08
C SER A 180 -2.89 -10.01 -6.73
N TRP A 181 -2.30 -9.47 -5.66
CA TRP A 181 -2.31 -10.15 -4.37
C TRP A 181 -3.61 -9.85 -3.62
N ARG A 182 -4.16 -10.86 -2.95
CA ARG A 182 -5.35 -10.74 -2.10
C ARG A 182 -5.15 -11.49 -0.79
N TRP A 183 -5.84 -11.06 0.25
CA TRP A 183 -5.86 -11.77 1.52
C TRP A 183 -6.86 -12.93 1.48
N SER A 184 -6.49 -14.02 2.16
CA SER A 184 -7.25 -15.27 2.18
C SER A 184 -8.60 -15.14 2.88
N ASP A 185 -8.68 -14.27 3.87
CA ASP A 185 -9.88 -13.92 4.64
C ASP A 185 -10.88 -13.05 3.88
N GLN A 186 -10.55 -12.64 2.64
CA GLN A 186 -11.33 -11.75 1.79
C GLN A 186 -11.37 -10.29 2.26
N SER A 187 -10.48 -9.89 3.17
CA SER A 187 -10.27 -8.49 3.52
C SER A 187 -9.70 -7.70 2.34
N ASP A 188 -10.00 -6.41 2.33
CA ASP A 188 -9.54 -5.46 1.31
C ASP A 188 -8.23 -4.74 1.70
N SER A 189 -7.45 -5.29 2.65
CA SER A 189 -6.18 -4.68 3.07
C SER A 189 -5.22 -4.53 1.89
N SER A 190 -4.81 -3.27 1.66
CA SER A 190 -3.78 -2.92 0.67
C SER A 190 -2.36 -3.03 1.22
N PHE A 191 -2.19 -3.47 2.47
CA PHE A 191 -0.87 -3.51 3.10
C PHE A 191 0.07 -4.43 2.33
N ARG A 192 1.19 -3.85 1.90
CA ARG A 192 2.34 -4.56 1.32
C ARG A 192 3.59 -4.00 1.98
N ASN A 193 4.46 -4.91 2.42
CA ASN A 193 5.78 -4.59 2.96
C ASN A 193 6.82 -5.37 2.15
N TRP A 194 7.01 -4.92 0.90
CA TRP A 194 7.96 -5.53 -0.05
C TRP A 194 9.41 -5.39 0.43
#